data_AF-A0A1B9AJF2-F1
#
_entry.id   AF-A0A1B9AJF2-F1
#
_cell.length_a   1.000
_cell.length_b   1.000
_cell.length_c   1.000
_cell.angle_alpha   90.00
_cell.angle_beta   90.00
_cell.angle_gamma   90.00
#
_symmetry.space_group_name_H-M   'P 1'
#
loop_
_entity.id
_entity.type
_entity.pdbx_description
1 polymer ?
#
loop_
_entity_poly.entity_id
_entity_poly.type
_entity_poly.pdbx_seq_one_letter_code
_entity_poly.pdbx_strand_id
1 'polypeptide(L)'
;MEVRILKTVITASWDAVVKSIRETAVEIKGVISGLPNKPALLMDFNVFLYDKNEELIDIDDEIIHLEEKLSKINNHVRRISELETKNEQEINKVEWLVMSQQDTVNAVRRDIQLELTNRKTMIENLAVLEEDLQKNQEAQKLYSLGSDIHADISKGRCPTCHQHIEDTLLPQEANLEPLDLNENIKYIKEQINAVKFGVLQSEYIIKNKQVKLLSLEEHLSESRKKLRLLKSELREDPRMPTHQDVLEIVETRMKIKVLEDAKNKIQKFKEELDSLQNQWRSYLARNENLPKEYFSSIDLKKLQEFEGNFKKYASEFDFSSVSVNDLSISLDKYTPTVRGFDVKFDSSASDHIRLIWAYICSLAKTGITKDGNHPGLIVLDEPGQQQMDMDSQGALYKLLAGLKCQVLVASSLKPSEIQNLTRELPVNIIDLGEEFIIKPLQR
;
A
#
# COMPACT_ATOMS: atom_id res chain seq x y z
N MET A 1 2.32 -8.06 -11.88
CA MET A 1 0.94 -7.51 -11.94
C MET A 1 -0.05 -8.39 -11.21
N GLU A 2 -0.05 -9.71 -11.46
CA GLU A 2 -0.92 -10.70 -10.82
C GLU A 2 -0.86 -10.73 -9.28
N VAL A 3 0.33 -10.70 -8.69
CA VAL A 3 0.52 -10.68 -7.23
C VAL A 3 -0.08 -9.41 -6.58
N ARG A 4 -0.02 -8.26 -7.27
CA ARG A 4 -0.67 -7.03 -6.77
C ARG A 4 -2.19 -7.14 -6.78
N ILE A 5 -2.77 -7.76 -7.81
CA ILE A 5 -4.22 -7.97 -7.92
C ILE A 5 -4.69 -8.92 -6.80
N LEU A 6 -3.97 -10.04 -6.60
CA LEU A 6 -4.26 -10.99 -5.52
C LEU A 6 -4.26 -10.32 -4.14
N LYS A 7 -3.27 -9.45 -3.86
CA LYS A 7 -3.23 -8.67 -2.62
C LYS A 7 -4.51 -7.86 -2.43
N THR A 8 -4.89 -7.08 -3.45
CA THR A 8 -6.05 -6.18 -3.39
C THR A 8 -7.35 -6.95 -3.18
N VAL A 9 -7.52 -8.08 -3.86
CA VAL A 9 -8.70 -8.94 -3.71
C VAL A 9 -8.79 -9.49 -2.29
N ILE A 10 -7.70 -10.08 -1.76
CA ILE A 10 -7.68 -10.64 -0.39
C ILE A 10 -7.97 -9.54 0.64
N THR A 11 -7.38 -8.35 0.49
CA THR A 11 -7.64 -7.25 1.43
C THR A 11 -9.08 -6.76 1.37
N ALA A 12 -9.67 -6.64 0.17
CA ALA A 12 -11.05 -6.18 0.03
C ALA A 12 -12.05 -7.21 0.58
N SER A 13 -11.82 -8.51 0.33
CA SER A 13 -12.63 -9.58 0.90
C SER A 13 -12.49 -9.64 2.42
N TRP A 14 -11.29 -9.47 2.96
CA TRP A 14 -11.06 -9.41 4.40
C TRP A 14 -11.84 -8.26 5.05
N ASP A 15 -11.75 -7.06 4.46
CA ASP A 15 -12.45 -5.88 4.97
C ASP A 15 -13.97 -6.04 4.94
N ALA A 16 -14.51 -6.70 3.90
CA ALA A 16 -15.94 -7.01 3.80
C ALA A 16 -16.40 -7.94 4.93
N VAL A 17 -15.67 -9.04 5.18
CA VAL A 17 -16.01 -10.00 6.23
C VAL A 17 -15.88 -9.37 7.62
N VAL A 18 -14.80 -8.60 7.87
CA VAL A 18 -14.63 -7.85 9.13
C VAL A 18 -15.78 -6.86 9.34
N LYS A 19 -16.26 -6.21 8.28
CA LYS A 19 -17.43 -5.32 8.36
C LYS A 19 -18.70 -6.09 8.73
N SER A 20 -18.96 -7.23 8.10
CA SER A 20 -20.13 -8.06 8.41
C SER A 20 -20.10 -8.65 9.83
N ILE A 21 -18.93 -9.02 10.34
CA ILE A 21 -18.77 -9.43 11.74
C ILE A 21 -19.12 -8.27 12.67
N ARG A 22 -18.64 -7.06 12.37
CA ARG A 22 -18.96 -5.86 13.16
C ARG A 22 -20.44 -5.52 13.14
N GLU A 23 -21.10 -5.65 11.98
CA GLU A 23 -22.54 -5.44 11.86
C GLU A 23 -23.32 -6.45 12.69
N THR A 24 -22.93 -7.73 12.63
CA THR A 24 -23.55 -8.81 13.42
C THR A 24 -23.31 -8.59 14.91
N ALA A 25 -22.10 -8.18 15.32
CA ALA A 25 -21.81 -7.85 16.71
C ALA A 25 -22.64 -6.65 17.20
N VAL A 26 -22.86 -5.63 16.36
CA VAL A 26 -23.74 -4.50 16.72
C VAL A 26 -25.21 -4.94 16.83
N GLU A 27 -25.68 -5.86 15.99
CA GLU A 27 -27.04 -6.45 16.07
C GLU A 27 -27.29 -7.08 17.45
N ILE A 28 -26.31 -7.82 17.98
CA ILE A 28 -26.35 -8.41 19.32
C ILE A 28 -25.81 -7.51 20.43
N LYS A 29 -25.40 -6.27 20.10
CA LYS A 29 -24.77 -5.30 21.02
C LYS A 29 -23.54 -5.85 21.75
N GLY A 30 -22.80 -6.73 21.07
CA GLY A 30 -21.58 -7.36 21.56
C GLY A 30 -20.33 -6.53 21.28
N VAL A 31 -19.34 -6.71 22.15
CA VAL A 31 -17.99 -6.17 22.01
C VAL A 31 -17.08 -7.21 21.38
N ILE A 32 -16.41 -6.83 20.30
CA ILE A 32 -15.44 -7.70 19.63
C ILE A 32 -14.06 -7.47 20.25
N SER A 33 -13.41 -8.55 20.67
CA SER A 33 -12.01 -8.56 21.10
C SER A 33 -11.16 -9.36 20.11
N GLY A 34 -9.97 -8.86 19.78
CA GLY A 34 -8.96 -9.61 19.01
C GLY A 34 -9.12 -9.63 17.48
N LEU A 35 -10.12 -8.97 16.90
CA LEU A 35 -10.34 -8.96 15.44
C LEU A 35 -9.41 -7.95 14.73
N PRO A 36 -8.47 -8.39 13.88
CA PRO A 36 -7.53 -7.50 13.21
C PRO A 36 -8.16 -6.79 11.99
N ASN A 37 -7.80 -5.51 11.82
CA ASN A 37 -8.24 -4.68 10.70
C ASN A 37 -7.61 -5.04 9.35
N LYS A 38 -6.57 -5.88 9.35
CA LYS A 38 -5.82 -6.27 8.17
C LYS A 38 -5.60 -7.78 8.21
N PRO A 39 -5.38 -8.43 7.05
CA PRO A 39 -5.05 -9.85 7.00
C PRO A 39 -3.86 -10.18 7.88
N ALA A 40 -4.08 -11.06 8.87
CA ALA A 40 -3.07 -11.49 9.83
C ALA A 40 -2.96 -13.02 9.85
N LEU A 41 -1.75 -13.53 10.07
CA LEU A 41 -1.47 -14.98 10.11
C LEU A 41 -1.87 -15.64 11.44
N LEU A 42 -2.12 -14.83 12.47
CA LEU A 42 -2.63 -15.26 13.76
C LEU A 42 -3.85 -14.41 14.05
N MET A 43 -4.98 -15.07 14.28
CA MET A 43 -6.23 -14.41 14.62
C MET A 43 -6.98 -15.31 15.58
N ASP A 44 -7.24 -14.78 16.77
CA ASP A 44 -8.15 -15.38 17.73
C ASP A 44 -9.06 -14.25 18.21
N PHE A 45 -10.30 -14.28 17.73
CA PHE A 45 -11.28 -13.24 18.05
C PHE A 45 -12.55 -13.87 18.62
N ASN A 46 -13.07 -13.22 19.65
CA ASN A 46 -14.31 -13.59 20.32
C ASN A 46 -15.22 -12.37 20.42
N VAL A 47 -16.51 -12.65 20.46
CA VAL A 47 -17.57 -11.65 20.60
C VAL A 47 -18.18 -11.84 21.97
N PHE A 48 -18.09 -10.81 22.81
CA PHE A 48 -18.58 -10.84 24.19
C PHE A 48 -19.83 -9.97 24.31
N LEU A 49 -20.73 -10.35 25.21
CA LEU A 49 -21.91 -9.61 25.60
C LEU A 49 -21.72 -9.03 27.00
N TYR A 50 -22.37 -7.92 27.30
CA TYR A 50 -22.47 -7.43 28.67
C TYR A 50 -23.67 -8.09 29.35
N ASP A 51 -23.44 -8.74 30.49
CA ASP A 51 -24.52 -9.19 31.38
C ASP A 51 -25.04 -8.02 32.24
N LYS A 52 -26.13 -8.25 32.97
CA LYS A 52 -26.78 -7.33 33.91
C LYS A 52 -25.84 -6.77 35.00
N ASN A 53 -24.73 -7.46 35.27
CA ASN A 53 -23.68 -7.03 36.19
C ASN A 53 -22.55 -6.22 35.51
N GLU A 54 -22.71 -5.89 34.23
CA GLU A 54 -21.69 -5.21 33.40
C GLU A 54 -20.41 -6.01 33.14
N GLU A 55 -20.43 -7.33 33.36
CA GLU A 55 -19.32 -8.23 33.05
C GLU A 55 -19.42 -8.77 31.62
N LEU A 56 -18.26 -9.06 31.01
CA LEU A 56 -18.17 -9.62 29.66
C LEU A 56 -18.37 -11.13 29.73
N ILE A 57 -19.39 -11.63 29.04
CA ILE A 57 -19.76 -13.04 28.97
C ILE A 57 -19.73 -13.49 27.50
N ASP A 58 -19.33 -14.73 27.22
CA ASP A 58 -19.40 -15.30 25.88
C ASP A 58 -20.88 -15.47 25.45
N ILE A 59 -21.13 -15.46 24.13
CA ILE A 59 -22.47 -15.71 23.57
C ILE A 59 -23.00 -17.06 24.06
N ASP A 60 -22.13 -18.07 24.17
CA ASP A 60 -22.52 -19.41 24.60
C ASP A 60 -22.98 -19.47 26.06
N ASP A 61 -22.26 -18.78 26.94
CA ASP A 61 -22.58 -18.71 28.36
C ASP A 61 -23.89 -17.94 28.61
N GLU A 62 -24.15 -16.85 27.86
CA GLU A 62 -25.41 -16.10 27.95
C GLU A 62 -26.60 -16.93 27.43
N ILE A 63 -26.43 -17.72 26.36
CA ILE A 63 -27.48 -18.63 25.88
C ILE A 63 -27.82 -19.65 26.98
N ILE A 64 -26.81 -20.29 27.60
CA ILE A 64 -27.02 -21.25 28.69
C ILE A 64 -27.76 -20.60 29.87
N HIS A 65 -27.35 -19.39 30.27
CA HIS A 65 -27.99 -18.67 31.37
C HIS A 65 -29.47 -18.33 31.06
N LEU A 66 -29.79 -17.92 29.83
CA LEU A 66 -31.16 -17.65 29.40
C LEU A 66 -32.01 -18.93 29.32
N GLU A 67 -31.44 -20.06 28.87
CA GLU A 67 -32.10 -21.36 28.87
C GLU A 67 -32.41 -21.87 30.28
N GLU A 68 -31.45 -21.75 31.22
CA GLU A 68 -31.67 -22.08 32.62
C GLU A 68 -32.78 -21.23 33.23
N LYS A 69 -32.78 -19.93 32.97
CA LYS A 69 -33.84 -19.02 33.43
C LYS A 69 -35.20 -19.43 32.86
N LEU A 70 -35.26 -19.79 31.58
CA LEU A 70 -36.48 -20.24 30.94
C LEU A 70 -37.01 -21.54 31.54
N SER A 71 -36.13 -22.49 31.86
CA SER A 71 -36.49 -23.76 32.52
C SER A 71 -37.13 -23.53 33.90
N LYS A 72 -36.65 -22.53 34.66
CA LYS A 72 -37.19 -22.18 35.98
C LYS A 72 -38.60 -21.57 35.89
N ILE A 73 -38.87 -20.76 34.86
CA ILE A 73 -40.17 -20.09 34.66
C ILE A 73 -41.21 -21.08 34.11
N ASN A 74 -40.82 -21.94 33.16
CA ASN A 74 -41.73 -22.88 32.51
C ASN A 74 -42.35 -23.91 33.49
N ASN A 75 -41.70 -24.13 34.64
CA ASN A 75 -42.19 -25.04 35.69
C ASN A 75 -43.26 -24.43 36.61
N HIS A 76 -43.47 -23.10 36.62
CA HIS A 76 -44.48 -22.47 37.48
C HIS A 76 -44.86 -21.04 37.06
N VAL A 77 -45.94 -20.88 36.28
CA VAL A 77 -46.57 -19.57 36.04
C VAL A 77 -47.37 -19.17 37.27
N ARG A 78 -47.02 -18.07 37.93
CA ARG A 78 -47.62 -17.68 39.23
C ARG A 78 -48.91 -16.90 39.04
N ARG A 79 -49.83 -17.04 40.00
CA ARG A 79 -51.07 -16.23 40.05
C ARG A 79 -50.85 -14.96 40.88
N ILE A 80 -51.51 -13.88 40.49
CA ILE A 80 -51.37 -12.55 41.11
C ILE A 80 -51.69 -12.59 42.63
N SER A 81 -52.64 -13.43 43.06
CA SER A 81 -53.01 -13.62 44.48
C SER A 81 -51.88 -14.11 45.41
N GLU A 82 -50.78 -14.67 44.88
CA GLU A 82 -49.66 -15.18 45.68
C GLU A 82 -48.57 -14.12 45.96
N LEU A 83 -48.71 -12.91 45.38
CA LEU A 83 -47.64 -11.94 45.26
C LEU A 83 -47.90 -10.57 45.93
N GLU A 84 -49.11 -10.29 46.43
CA GLU A 84 -49.48 -8.96 46.97
C GLU A 84 -48.52 -8.43 48.06
N THR A 85 -48.04 -9.27 48.99
CA THR A 85 -47.09 -8.86 50.04
C THR A 85 -45.61 -8.89 49.62
N LYS A 86 -45.25 -9.62 48.56
CA LYS A 86 -43.88 -9.66 48.00
C LYS A 86 -43.65 -8.58 46.94
N ASN A 87 -44.72 -8.10 46.31
CA ASN A 87 -44.65 -7.13 45.22
C ASN A 87 -44.16 -5.75 45.66
N GLU A 88 -44.51 -5.25 46.85
CA GLU A 88 -43.97 -3.96 47.33
C GLU A 88 -42.45 -3.99 47.54
N GLN A 89 -41.91 -5.09 48.09
CA GLN A 89 -40.47 -5.26 48.25
C GLN A 89 -39.75 -5.44 46.92
N GLU A 90 -40.33 -6.20 45.98
CA GLU A 90 -39.79 -6.37 44.64
C GLU A 90 -39.86 -5.06 43.82
N ILE A 91 -40.92 -4.27 43.96
CA ILE A 91 -41.04 -2.94 43.34
C ILE A 91 -39.93 -2.02 43.87
N ASN A 92 -39.71 -1.96 45.18
CA ASN A 92 -38.64 -1.14 45.76
C ASN A 92 -37.25 -1.57 45.27
N LYS A 93 -36.99 -2.88 45.14
CA LYS A 93 -35.73 -3.40 44.56
C LYS A 93 -35.56 -3.01 43.10
N VAL A 94 -36.61 -3.16 42.29
CA VAL A 94 -36.57 -2.79 40.87
C VAL A 94 -36.47 -1.28 40.68
N GLU A 95 -37.10 -0.47 41.53
CA GLU A 95 -36.94 1.00 41.52
C GLU A 95 -35.50 1.40 41.83
N TRP A 96 -34.89 0.80 42.86
CA TRP A 96 -33.49 1.03 43.18
C TRP A 96 -32.56 0.62 42.03
N LEU A 97 -32.82 -0.54 41.41
CA LEU A 97 -32.07 -1.01 40.24
C LEU A 97 -32.20 -0.04 39.05
N VAL A 98 -33.40 0.45 38.76
CA VAL A 98 -33.65 1.44 37.69
C VAL A 98 -32.90 2.75 37.97
N MET A 99 -32.88 3.21 39.22
CA MET A 99 -32.11 4.39 39.60
C MET A 99 -30.61 4.17 39.41
N SER A 100 -30.06 3.06 39.91
CA SER A 100 -28.65 2.71 39.75
C SER A 100 -28.25 2.59 38.28
N GLN A 101 -29.03 1.89 37.45
CA GLN A 101 -28.80 1.76 36.01
C GLN A 101 -28.90 3.12 35.28
N GLN A 102 -29.78 4.02 35.73
CA GLN A 102 -29.89 5.36 35.15
C GLN A 102 -28.65 6.20 35.47
N ASP A 103 -28.08 6.06 36.66
CA ASP A 103 -26.85 6.74 37.05
C ASP A 103 -25.64 6.21 36.27
N THR A 104 -25.53 4.88 36.07
CA THR A 104 -24.46 4.30 35.25
C THR A 104 -24.55 4.72 33.79
N VAL A 105 -25.76 4.71 33.19
CA VAL A 105 -26.01 5.25 31.84
C VAL A 105 -25.57 6.71 31.73
N ASN A 106 -25.89 7.54 32.73
CA ASN A 106 -25.51 8.94 32.75
C ASN A 106 -23.99 9.12 32.89
N ALA A 107 -23.32 8.30 33.70
CA ALA A 107 -21.86 8.32 33.84
C ALA A 107 -21.18 7.95 32.51
N VAL A 108 -21.58 6.84 31.88
CA VAL A 108 -21.03 6.41 30.58
C VAL A 108 -21.28 7.45 29.48
N ARG A 109 -22.44 8.12 29.46
CA ARG A 109 -22.71 9.22 28.52
C ARG A 109 -21.74 10.40 28.71
N ARG A 110 -21.45 10.78 29.95
CA ARG A 110 -20.48 11.85 30.26
C ARG A 110 -19.08 11.45 29.80
N ASP A 111 -18.68 10.20 30.06
CA ASP A 111 -17.37 9.69 29.63
C ASP A 111 -17.23 9.68 28.11
N ILE A 112 -18.27 9.25 27.37
CA ILE A 112 -18.28 9.32 25.90
C ILE A 112 -18.12 10.77 25.42
N GLN A 113 -18.81 11.72 26.05
CA GLN A 113 -18.71 13.14 25.70
C GLN A 113 -17.31 13.70 25.95
N LEU A 114 -16.66 13.29 27.05
CA LEU A 114 -15.28 13.64 27.35
C LEU A 114 -14.34 13.12 26.26
N GLU A 115 -14.45 11.84 25.90
CA GLU A 115 -13.63 11.21 24.85
C GLU A 115 -13.84 11.87 23.48
N LEU A 116 -15.09 12.20 23.12
CA LEU A 116 -15.39 12.91 21.88
C LEU A 116 -14.72 14.29 21.84
N THR A 117 -14.70 14.98 22.98
CA THR A 117 -14.04 16.29 23.12
C THR A 117 -12.52 16.13 23.01
N ASN A 118 -11.92 15.16 23.70
CA ASN A 118 -10.49 14.85 23.60
C ASN A 118 -10.10 14.50 22.16
N ARG A 119 -10.87 13.65 21.48
CA ARG A 119 -10.62 13.30 20.07
C ARG A 119 -10.69 14.53 19.16
N LYS A 120 -11.65 15.43 19.38
CA LYS A 120 -11.75 16.68 18.63
C LYS A 120 -10.47 17.52 18.79
N THR A 121 -9.98 17.68 20.02
CA THR A 121 -8.72 18.41 20.27
C THR A 121 -7.51 17.74 19.62
N MET A 122 -7.45 16.39 19.60
CA MET A 122 -6.37 15.67 18.90
C MET A 122 -6.41 15.91 17.38
N ILE A 123 -7.60 15.98 16.77
CA ILE A 123 -7.77 16.26 15.35
C ILE A 123 -7.39 17.71 15.02
N GLU A 124 -7.78 18.66 15.87
CA GLU A 124 -7.37 20.07 15.74
C GLU A 124 -5.84 20.20 15.84
N ASN A 125 -5.21 19.54 16.81
CA ASN A 125 -3.75 19.51 16.95
C ASN A 125 -3.06 18.88 15.73
N LEU A 126 -3.64 17.82 15.16
CA LEU A 126 -3.12 17.18 13.96
C LEU A 126 -3.15 18.13 12.76
N ALA A 127 -4.23 18.90 12.59
CA ALA A 127 -4.34 19.88 11.51
C ALA A 127 -3.26 20.98 11.63
N VAL A 128 -2.99 21.47 12.86
CA VAL A 128 -1.92 22.43 13.13
C VAL A 128 -0.54 21.84 12.77
N LEU A 129 -0.26 20.61 13.20
CA LEU A 129 1.01 19.94 12.88
C LEU A 129 1.19 19.69 11.37
N GLU A 130 0.10 19.38 10.65
CA GLU A 130 0.15 19.20 9.19
C GLU A 130 0.42 20.53 8.47
N GLU A 131 -0.17 21.64 8.94
CA GLU A 131 0.13 22.99 8.43
C GLU A 131 1.59 23.38 8.71
N ASP A 132 2.11 23.11 9.91
CA ASP A 132 3.50 23.36 10.27
C ASP A 132 4.46 22.50 9.44
N LEU A 133 4.12 21.24 9.18
CA LEU A 133 4.91 20.39 8.29
C LEU A 133 4.97 20.97 6.88
N GLN A 134 3.86 21.47 6.36
CA GLN A 134 3.81 22.09 5.03
C GLN A 134 4.70 23.34 4.97
N LYS A 135 4.60 24.25 5.96
CA LYS A 135 5.44 25.44 6.04
C LYS A 135 6.94 25.09 6.08
N ASN A 136 7.32 24.09 6.86
CA ASN A 136 8.71 23.64 6.94
C ASN A 136 9.20 23.02 5.61
N GLN A 137 8.35 22.27 4.90
CA GLN A 137 8.68 21.73 3.57
C GLN A 137 8.81 22.83 2.51
N GLU A 138 7.94 23.85 2.56
CA GLU A 138 8.03 25.01 1.68
C GLU A 138 9.31 25.80 1.93
N ALA A 139 9.69 26.01 3.20
CA ALA A 139 10.96 26.60 3.59
C ALA A 139 12.16 25.78 3.08
N GLN A 140 12.11 24.45 3.19
CA GLN A 140 13.14 23.55 2.65
C GLN A 140 13.27 23.70 1.13
N LYS A 141 12.13 23.80 0.43
CA LYS A 141 12.10 23.97 -1.02
C LYS A 141 12.69 25.32 -1.43
N LEU A 142 12.34 26.40 -0.73
CA LEU A 142 12.94 27.73 -0.93
C LEU A 142 14.45 27.72 -0.68
N TYR A 143 14.91 27.05 0.38
CA TYR A 143 16.34 26.89 0.65
C TYR A 143 17.05 26.14 -0.49
N SER A 144 16.47 25.03 -0.97
CA SER A 144 17.03 24.26 -2.08
C SER A 144 17.09 25.07 -3.39
N LEU A 145 16.05 25.85 -3.72
CA LEU A 145 15.99 26.68 -4.93
C LEU A 145 16.89 27.93 -4.83
N GLY A 146 17.06 28.48 -3.62
CA GLY A 146 17.96 29.61 -3.36
C GLY A 146 19.43 29.23 -3.35
N SER A 147 19.76 27.95 -3.17
CA SER A 147 21.14 27.44 -3.14
C SER A 147 21.83 27.39 -4.51
N ASP A 148 21.08 27.52 -5.61
CA ASP A 148 21.62 27.64 -6.97
C ASP A 148 22.28 29.01 -7.23
N ILE A 149 22.04 29.99 -6.36
CA ILE A 149 22.82 31.23 -6.33
C ILE A 149 24.09 30.91 -5.52
N HIS A 150 25.20 30.64 -6.22
CA HIS A 150 26.54 30.43 -5.65
C HIS A 150 27.04 31.66 -4.87
N ALA A 151 26.48 31.91 -3.69
CA ALA A 151 26.95 32.88 -2.71
C ALA A 151 27.43 32.08 -1.49
N ASP A 152 28.60 32.39 -0.91
CA ASP A 152 29.09 31.71 0.31
C ASP A 152 28.09 31.76 1.48
N ILE A 153 27.19 32.75 1.43
CA ILE A 153 26.05 32.93 2.34
C ILE A 153 25.09 31.72 2.32
N SER A 154 24.84 31.10 1.17
CA SER A 154 23.92 29.95 1.06
C SER A 154 24.48 28.68 1.69
N LYS A 155 25.79 28.64 1.99
CA LYS A 155 26.45 27.57 2.75
C LYS A 155 26.62 27.92 4.23
N GLY A 156 25.92 28.95 4.72
CA GLY A 156 26.06 29.44 6.08
C GLY A 156 27.44 30.04 6.35
N ARG A 157 28.15 30.56 5.34
CA ARG A 157 29.48 31.16 5.51
C ARG A 157 29.45 32.64 5.14
N CYS A 158 29.98 33.48 6.02
CA CYS A 158 30.15 34.89 5.74
C CYS A 158 31.13 35.08 4.57
N PRO A 159 30.74 35.73 3.46
CA PRO A 159 31.60 35.93 2.29
C PRO A 159 32.81 36.85 2.58
N THR A 160 32.79 37.54 3.72
CA THR A 160 33.83 38.51 4.12
C THR A 160 34.89 37.90 5.03
N CYS A 161 34.48 37.06 6.00
CA CYS A 161 35.37 36.49 7.01
C CYS A 161 35.36 34.96 7.07
N HIS A 162 34.57 34.30 6.22
CA HIS A 162 34.40 32.83 6.13
C HIS A 162 33.92 32.15 7.42
N GLN A 163 33.48 32.93 8.41
CA GLN A 163 32.89 32.40 9.64
C GLN A 163 31.49 31.84 9.37
N HIS A 164 31.12 30.82 10.14
CA HIS A 164 29.79 30.24 10.11
C HIS A 164 28.76 31.29 10.58
N ILE A 165 27.68 31.49 9.81
CA ILE A 165 26.56 32.33 10.18
C ILE A 165 25.54 31.42 10.86
N GLU A 166 25.21 31.71 12.12
CA GLU A 166 24.13 31.03 12.81
C GLU A 166 22.77 31.52 12.32
N ASP A 167 21.79 30.62 12.26
CA ASP A 167 20.43 30.91 11.75
C ASP A 167 19.59 31.80 12.69
N THR A 168 20.13 32.23 13.83
CA THR A 168 19.39 33.00 14.85
C THR A 168 20.12 34.29 15.23
N LEU A 169 19.41 35.42 15.20
CA LEU A 169 19.93 36.75 15.56
C LEU A 169 19.80 37.07 17.07
N LEU A 170 19.35 36.12 17.88
CA LEU A 170 19.13 36.30 19.32
C LEU A 170 20.37 35.85 20.11
N PRO A 171 20.78 36.60 21.15
CA PRO A 171 21.86 36.17 22.04
C PRO A 171 21.46 34.87 22.75
N GLN A 172 22.23 33.80 22.54
CA GLN A 172 22.00 32.50 23.15
C GLN A 172 22.37 32.55 24.65
N GLU A 173 21.39 32.81 25.52
CA GLU A 173 21.59 32.67 26.97
C GLU A 173 21.63 31.19 27.43
N ALA A 174 21.34 30.25 26.53
CA ALA A 174 21.48 28.82 26.75
C ALA A 174 21.92 28.14 25.45
N ASN A 175 22.88 27.22 25.53
CA ASN A 175 23.28 26.29 24.46
C ASN A 175 22.11 25.37 24.07
N LEU A 176 21.08 25.92 23.44
CA LEU A 176 20.02 25.19 22.76
C LEU A 176 20.27 25.43 21.28
N GLU A 177 21.04 24.53 20.67
CA GLU A 177 21.16 24.51 19.22
C GLU A 177 19.76 24.26 18.64
N PRO A 178 19.20 25.19 17.85
CA PRO A 178 17.93 24.97 17.18
C PRO A 178 18.08 23.79 16.22
N LEU A 179 17.09 22.90 16.19
CA LEU A 179 17.07 21.74 15.28
C LEU A 179 17.27 22.20 13.84
N ASP A 180 18.10 21.47 13.09
CA ASP A 180 18.21 21.67 11.64
C ASP A 180 16.82 21.49 10.99
N LEU A 181 16.58 22.20 9.91
CA LEU A 181 15.28 22.20 9.22
C LEU A 181 14.86 20.77 8.80
N ASN A 182 15.82 19.92 8.45
CA ASN A 182 15.58 18.51 8.15
C ASN A 182 15.15 17.70 9.38
N GLU A 183 15.77 17.96 10.53
CA GLU A 183 15.46 17.29 11.80
C GLU A 183 14.08 17.74 12.32
N ASN A 184 13.73 19.01 12.17
CA ASN A 184 12.42 19.54 12.53
C ASN A 184 11.30 18.89 11.68
N ILE A 185 11.51 18.73 10.37
CA ILE A 185 10.57 18.02 9.48
C ILE A 185 10.38 16.56 9.93
N LYS A 186 11.47 15.88 10.31
CA LYS A 186 11.39 14.49 10.80
C LYS A 186 10.63 14.42 12.12
N TYR A 187 10.92 15.32 13.05
CA TYR A 187 10.26 15.39 14.35
C TYR A 187 8.75 15.64 14.23
N ILE A 188 8.34 16.61 13.40
CA ILE A 188 6.91 16.89 13.15
C ILE A 188 6.22 15.66 12.52
N LYS A 189 6.87 14.95 11.59
CA LYS A 189 6.33 13.70 11.03
C LYS A 189 6.12 12.62 12.09
N GLU A 190 7.05 12.46 13.03
CA GLU A 190 6.92 11.51 14.13
C GLU A 190 5.78 11.88 15.08
N GLN A 191 5.63 13.18 15.40
CA GLN A 191 4.50 13.69 16.19
C GLN A 191 3.16 13.45 15.50
N ILE A 192 3.05 13.73 14.20
CA ILE A 192 1.84 13.46 13.40
C ILE A 192 1.48 11.98 13.47
N ASN A 193 2.46 11.08 13.33
CA ASN A 193 2.22 9.64 13.42
C ASN A 193 1.71 9.22 14.80
N ALA A 194 2.26 9.78 15.88
CA ALA A 194 1.82 9.52 17.24
C ALA A 194 0.38 10.00 17.48
N VAL A 195 0.05 11.22 17.04
CA VAL A 195 -1.32 11.77 17.16
C VAL A 195 -2.31 10.97 16.31
N LYS A 196 -1.94 10.59 15.08
CA LYS A 196 -2.77 9.71 14.21
C LYS A 196 -3.08 8.38 14.89
N PHE A 197 -2.09 7.76 15.53
CA PHE A 197 -2.31 6.54 16.30
C PHE A 197 -3.26 6.78 17.48
N GLY A 198 -3.09 7.88 18.22
CA GLY A 198 -3.98 8.26 19.32
C GLY A 198 -5.44 8.46 18.88
N VAL A 199 -5.67 9.12 17.74
CA VAL A 199 -7.01 9.32 17.17
C VAL A 199 -7.68 7.99 16.84
N LEU A 200 -6.95 7.05 16.22
CA LEU A 200 -7.47 5.72 15.89
C LEU A 200 -7.84 4.93 17.15
N GLN A 201 -7.03 5.00 18.21
CA GLN A 201 -7.33 4.35 19.48
C GLN A 201 -8.55 4.95 20.17
N SER A 202 -8.65 6.29 20.18
CA SER A 202 -9.81 7.01 20.74
C SER A 202 -11.11 6.61 20.02
N GLU A 203 -11.09 6.51 18.70
CA GLU A 203 -12.24 6.06 17.91
C GLU A 203 -12.71 4.65 18.31
N TYR A 204 -11.77 3.72 18.49
CA TYR A 204 -12.08 2.37 18.96
C TYR A 204 -12.70 2.36 20.37
N ILE A 205 -12.13 3.13 21.30
CA ILE A 205 -12.64 3.26 22.68
C ILE A 205 -14.06 3.85 22.68
N ILE A 206 -14.29 4.93 21.93
CA ILE A 206 -15.61 5.57 21.83
C ILE A 206 -16.64 4.58 21.29
N LYS A 207 -16.30 3.83 20.24
CA LYS A 207 -17.20 2.82 19.67
C LYS A 207 -17.57 1.73 20.67
N ASN A 208 -16.59 1.22 21.42
CA ASN A 208 -16.86 0.21 22.46
C ASN A 208 -17.72 0.78 23.61
N LYS A 209 -17.45 2.01 24.05
CA LYS A 209 -18.28 2.71 25.05
C LYS A 209 -19.71 2.93 24.56
N GLN A 210 -19.90 3.25 23.28
CA GLN A 210 -21.23 3.38 22.66
C GLN A 210 -22.00 2.06 22.63
N VAL A 211 -21.33 0.95 22.28
CA VAL A 211 -21.96 -0.39 22.34
C VAL A 211 -22.36 -0.72 23.78
N LYS A 212 -21.48 -0.46 24.76
CA LYS A 212 -21.81 -0.61 26.20
C LYS A 212 -23.03 0.23 26.57
N LEU A 213 -23.10 1.49 26.14
CA LEU A 213 -24.22 2.38 26.41
C LEU A 213 -25.55 1.82 25.87
N LEU A 214 -25.55 1.29 24.64
CA LEU A 214 -26.75 0.69 24.03
C LEU A 214 -27.25 -0.53 24.79
N SER A 215 -26.35 -1.37 25.31
CA SER A 215 -26.69 -2.50 26.18
C SER A 215 -27.28 -2.02 27.50
N LEU A 216 -26.66 -1.04 28.17
CA LEU A 216 -27.17 -0.48 29.42
C LEU A 216 -28.55 0.19 29.26
N GLU A 217 -28.77 0.91 28.16
CA GLU A 217 -30.07 1.52 27.85
C GLU A 217 -31.17 0.49 27.61
N GLU A 218 -30.83 -0.66 27.01
CA GLU A 218 -31.76 -1.79 26.89
C GLU A 218 -32.10 -2.40 28.24
N HIS A 219 -31.09 -2.69 29.08
CA HIS A 219 -31.33 -3.20 30.43
C HIS A 219 -32.18 -2.23 31.26
N LEU A 220 -31.95 -0.93 31.15
CA LEU A 220 -32.76 0.09 31.80
C LEU A 220 -34.21 0.12 31.26
N SER A 221 -34.39 -0.05 29.95
CA SER A 221 -35.71 -0.13 29.32
C SER A 221 -36.47 -1.38 29.78
N GLU A 222 -35.82 -2.54 29.83
CA GLU A 222 -36.36 -3.79 30.37
C GLU A 222 -36.77 -3.63 31.83
N SER A 223 -35.89 -3.09 32.69
CA SER A 223 -36.19 -2.83 34.10
C SER A 223 -37.37 -1.87 34.27
N ARG A 224 -37.46 -0.81 33.44
CA ARG A 224 -38.61 0.13 33.44
C ARG A 224 -39.90 -0.52 32.97
N LYS A 225 -39.86 -1.36 31.94
CA LYS A 225 -41.02 -2.14 31.48
C LYS A 225 -41.50 -3.07 32.58
N LYS A 226 -40.58 -3.81 33.21
CA LYS A 226 -40.86 -4.68 34.36
C LYS A 226 -41.51 -3.90 35.51
N LEU A 227 -40.97 -2.74 35.86
CA LEU A 227 -41.54 -1.88 36.89
C LEU A 227 -42.96 -1.41 36.55
N ARG A 228 -43.23 -1.03 35.29
CA ARG A 228 -44.56 -0.62 34.85
C ARG A 228 -45.56 -1.78 34.91
N LEU A 229 -45.14 -2.97 34.48
CA LEU A 229 -45.95 -4.19 34.53
C LEU A 229 -46.27 -4.59 35.98
N LEU A 230 -45.28 -4.60 36.86
CA LEU A 230 -45.48 -4.86 38.30
C LEU A 230 -46.47 -3.87 38.93
N LYS A 231 -46.38 -2.58 38.55
CA LYS A 231 -47.31 -1.55 39.04
C LYS A 231 -48.73 -1.65 38.46
N SER A 232 -48.88 -2.15 37.23
CA SER A 232 -50.21 -2.37 36.62
C SER A 232 -50.86 -3.64 37.13
N GLU A 233 -50.10 -4.72 37.34
CA GLU A 233 -50.59 -6.00 37.86
C GLU A 233 -51.15 -5.86 39.28
N LEU A 234 -50.60 -4.96 40.11
CA LEU A 234 -51.18 -4.60 41.42
C LEU A 234 -52.60 -4.01 41.34
N ARG A 235 -53.07 -3.63 40.15
CA ARG A 235 -54.41 -3.05 39.92
C ARG A 235 -55.36 -4.00 39.17
N GLU A 236 -54.90 -5.19 38.78
CA GLU A 236 -55.65 -6.17 37.98
C GLU A 236 -56.27 -7.28 38.84
N ASP A 237 -57.12 -8.15 38.25
CA ASP A 237 -57.81 -9.23 38.96
C ASP A 237 -56.79 -10.27 39.51
N PRO A 238 -56.77 -10.52 40.84
CA PRO A 238 -55.83 -11.45 41.49
C PRO A 238 -55.82 -12.89 40.96
N ARG A 239 -56.84 -13.30 40.20
CA ARG A 239 -57.00 -14.65 39.67
C ARG A 239 -56.35 -14.88 38.31
N MET A 240 -55.91 -13.81 37.63
CA MET A 240 -55.24 -13.91 36.33
C MET A 240 -53.81 -14.43 36.49
N PRO A 241 -53.28 -15.18 35.49
CA PRO A 241 -51.85 -15.46 35.40
C PRO A 241 -51.08 -14.15 35.20
N THR A 242 -49.86 -14.06 35.75
CA THR A 242 -49.04 -12.85 35.62
C THR A 242 -48.68 -12.60 34.15
N HIS A 243 -49.08 -11.44 33.64
CA HIS A 243 -48.74 -10.99 32.29
C HIS A 243 -47.21 -10.88 32.12
N GLN A 244 -46.50 -10.59 33.21
CA GLN A 244 -45.04 -10.56 33.26
C GLN A 244 -44.40 -11.90 32.88
N ASP A 245 -44.84 -13.02 33.46
CA ASP A 245 -44.23 -14.34 33.23
C ASP A 245 -44.35 -14.76 31.76
N VAL A 246 -45.51 -14.51 31.14
CA VAL A 246 -45.74 -14.86 29.73
C VAL A 246 -44.90 -14.00 28.78
N LEU A 247 -44.84 -12.69 29.02
CA LEU A 247 -44.01 -11.78 28.23
C LEU A 247 -42.53 -12.10 28.38
N GLU A 248 -42.07 -12.37 29.61
CA GLU A 248 -40.68 -12.70 29.91
C GLU A 248 -40.25 -14.01 29.22
N ILE A 249 -41.13 -15.02 29.14
CA ILE A 249 -40.87 -16.25 28.37
C ILE A 249 -40.69 -15.93 26.88
N VAL A 250 -41.63 -15.18 26.29
CA VAL A 250 -41.61 -14.88 24.85
C VAL A 250 -40.38 -14.05 24.49
N GLU A 251 -40.08 -12.99 25.24
CA GLU A 251 -38.89 -12.15 25.04
C GLU A 251 -37.59 -12.95 25.20
N THR A 252 -37.51 -13.82 26.22
CA THR A 252 -36.33 -14.68 26.43
C THR A 252 -36.13 -15.65 25.27
N ARG A 253 -37.19 -16.28 24.74
CA ARG A 253 -37.09 -17.16 23.55
C ARG A 253 -36.64 -16.40 22.30
N MET A 254 -37.17 -15.19 22.08
CA MET A 254 -36.75 -14.37 20.95
C MET A 254 -35.27 -13.99 21.08
N LYS A 255 -34.83 -13.61 22.28
CA LYS A 255 -33.42 -13.26 22.55
C LYS A 255 -32.49 -14.44 22.29
N ILE A 256 -32.82 -15.64 22.79
CA ILE A 256 -32.05 -16.87 22.51
C ILE A 256 -31.92 -17.08 21.01
N LYS A 257 -33.03 -17.01 20.27
CA LYS A 257 -33.02 -17.21 18.82
C LYS A 257 -32.12 -16.21 18.09
N VAL A 258 -32.17 -14.93 18.47
CA VAL A 258 -31.30 -13.89 17.89
C VAL A 258 -29.83 -14.18 18.17
N LEU A 259 -29.51 -14.62 19.39
CA LEU A 259 -28.14 -14.99 19.77
C LEU A 259 -27.65 -16.24 19.01
N GLU A 260 -28.49 -17.26 18.84
CA GLU A 260 -28.19 -18.46 18.05
C GLU A 260 -27.95 -18.11 16.57
N ASP A 261 -28.81 -17.28 15.97
CA ASP A 261 -28.67 -16.83 14.59
C ASP A 261 -27.36 -16.04 14.40
N ALA A 262 -27.03 -15.16 15.35
CA ALA A 262 -25.77 -14.41 15.35
C ALA A 262 -24.55 -15.32 15.52
N LYS A 263 -24.60 -16.29 16.44
CA LYS A 263 -23.55 -17.31 16.62
C LYS A 263 -23.28 -18.06 15.33
N ASN A 264 -24.33 -18.53 14.65
CA ASN A 264 -24.22 -19.24 13.39
C ASN A 264 -23.62 -18.37 12.27
N LYS A 265 -23.99 -17.08 12.22
CA LYS A 265 -23.38 -16.11 11.28
C LYS A 265 -21.88 -15.91 11.58
N ILE A 266 -21.52 -15.67 12.85
CA ILE A 266 -20.13 -15.45 13.28
C ILE A 266 -19.26 -16.68 12.95
N GLN A 267 -19.78 -17.89 13.17
CA GLN A 267 -19.07 -19.12 12.85
C GLN A 267 -18.76 -19.23 11.34
N LYS A 268 -19.74 -18.92 10.47
CA LYS A 268 -19.51 -18.87 9.02
C LYS A 268 -18.45 -17.84 8.63
N PHE A 269 -18.48 -16.65 9.24
CA PHE A 269 -17.46 -15.64 8.99
C PHE A 269 -16.07 -16.04 9.50
N LYS A 270 -15.96 -16.81 10.59
CA LYS A 270 -14.69 -17.41 11.05
C LYS A 270 -14.12 -18.35 9.97
N GLU A 271 -14.94 -19.24 9.43
CA GLU A 271 -14.53 -20.16 8.35
C GLU A 271 -14.09 -19.40 7.07
N GLU A 272 -14.81 -18.34 6.70
CA GLU A 272 -14.43 -17.48 5.58
C GLU A 272 -13.07 -16.78 5.84
N LEU A 273 -12.84 -16.25 7.03
CA LEU A 273 -11.56 -15.63 7.39
C LEU A 273 -10.40 -16.63 7.41
N ASP A 274 -10.62 -17.86 7.87
CA ASP A 274 -9.61 -18.93 7.81
C ASP A 274 -9.22 -19.26 6.37
N SER A 275 -10.20 -19.27 5.45
CA SER A 275 -9.94 -19.45 4.02
C SER A 275 -9.10 -18.29 3.45
N LEU A 276 -9.40 -17.05 3.82
CA LEU A 276 -8.67 -15.86 3.40
C LEU A 276 -7.25 -15.82 4.00
N GLN A 277 -7.08 -16.31 5.23
CA GLN A 277 -5.78 -16.42 5.88
C GLN A 277 -4.86 -17.40 5.13
N ASN A 278 -5.40 -18.53 4.67
CA ASN A 278 -4.66 -19.49 3.83
C ASN A 278 -4.25 -18.87 2.48
N GLN A 279 -5.14 -18.10 1.86
CA GLN A 279 -4.82 -17.35 0.64
C GLN A 279 -3.74 -16.29 0.90
N TRP A 280 -3.81 -15.59 2.04
CA TRP A 280 -2.81 -14.60 2.44
C TRP A 280 -1.43 -15.22 2.67
N ARG A 281 -1.38 -16.38 3.33
CA ARG A 281 -0.14 -17.16 3.51
C ARG A 281 0.47 -17.55 2.17
N SER A 282 -0.36 -18.01 1.23
CA SER A 282 0.06 -18.36 -0.13
C SER A 282 0.57 -17.13 -0.90
N TYR A 283 -0.07 -15.97 -0.72
CA TYR A 283 0.36 -14.70 -1.28
C TYR A 283 1.73 -14.27 -0.74
N LEU A 284 1.96 -14.35 0.58
CA LEU A 284 3.24 -13.99 1.19
C LEU A 284 4.38 -14.86 0.64
N ALA A 285 4.18 -16.18 0.57
CA ALA A 285 5.16 -17.09 -0.01
C ALA A 285 5.45 -16.80 -1.49
N ARG A 286 4.43 -16.47 -2.30
CA ARG A 286 4.63 -16.06 -3.70
C ARG A 286 5.38 -14.73 -3.79
N ASN A 287 5.09 -13.79 -2.89
CA ASN A 287 5.71 -12.48 -2.89
C ASN A 287 7.19 -12.53 -2.46
N GLU A 288 7.55 -13.41 -1.53
CA GLU A 288 8.95 -13.66 -1.16
C GLU A 288 9.74 -14.32 -2.29
N ASN A 289 9.09 -15.20 -3.05
CA ASN A 289 9.69 -15.87 -4.21
C ASN A 289 9.79 -14.99 -5.47
N LEU A 290 9.25 -13.77 -5.46
CA LEU A 290 9.43 -12.85 -6.58
C LEU A 290 10.90 -12.39 -6.64
N PRO A 291 11.53 -12.41 -7.83
CA PRO A 291 12.86 -11.84 -8.01
C PRO A 291 12.86 -10.36 -7.56
N LYS A 292 13.80 -10.02 -6.68
CA LYS A 292 13.97 -8.64 -6.21
C LYS A 292 14.59 -7.73 -7.29
N GLU A 293 15.35 -8.33 -8.20
CA GLU A 293 16.00 -7.66 -9.31
C GLU A 293 15.22 -7.92 -10.60
N TYR A 294 15.06 -6.88 -11.41
CA TYR A 294 14.33 -6.95 -12.69
C TYR A 294 15.06 -7.84 -13.71
N PHE A 295 16.39 -7.86 -13.65
CA PHE A 295 17.25 -8.66 -14.51
C PHE A 295 17.72 -9.91 -13.80
N SER A 296 17.74 -11.04 -14.51
CA SER A 296 18.48 -12.19 -14.02
C SER A 296 19.99 -11.95 -14.10
N SER A 297 20.78 -12.75 -13.38
CA SER A 297 22.24 -12.72 -13.49
C SER A 297 22.74 -13.01 -14.91
N ILE A 298 21.96 -13.74 -15.71
CA ILE A 298 22.25 -14.01 -17.13
C ILE A 298 21.98 -12.76 -17.96
N ASP A 299 20.87 -12.05 -17.70
CA ASP A 299 20.52 -10.83 -18.43
C ASP A 299 21.53 -9.71 -18.18
N LEU A 300 21.97 -9.53 -16.91
CA LEU A 300 23.02 -8.56 -16.57
C LEU A 300 24.32 -8.86 -17.32
N LYS A 301 24.72 -10.13 -17.44
CA LYS A 301 25.90 -10.52 -18.22
C LYS A 301 25.73 -10.24 -19.71
N LYS A 302 24.53 -10.43 -20.27
CA LYS A 302 24.23 -10.08 -21.68
C LYS A 302 24.34 -8.57 -21.90
N LEU A 303 23.77 -7.76 -21.01
CA LEU A 303 23.80 -6.30 -21.12
C LEU A 303 25.21 -5.73 -20.91
N GLN A 304 26.00 -6.29 -19.99
CA GLN A 304 27.41 -5.92 -19.81
C GLN A 304 28.25 -6.24 -21.05
N GLU A 305 28.05 -7.41 -21.66
CA GLU A 305 28.74 -7.75 -22.92
C GLU A 305 28.30 -6.86 -24.08
N PHE A 306 27.00 -6.53 -24.15
CA PHE A 306 26.46 -5.61 -25.14
C PHE A 306 27.08 -4.22 -25.03
N GLU A 307 27.08 -3.63 -23.84
CA GLU A 307 27.68 -2.32 -23.60
C GLU A 307 29.21 -2.34 -23.84
N GLY A 308 29.90 -3.41 -23.41
CA GLY A 308 31.33 -3.58 -23.66
C GLY A 308 31.67 -3.62 -25.16
N ASN A 309 30.90 -4.38 -25.94
CA ASN A 309 31.05 -4.41 -27.40
C ASN A 309 30.71 -3.06 -28.03
N PHE A 310 29.65 -2.39 -27.57
CA PHE A 310 29.25 -1.07 -28.06
C PHE A 310 30.35 -0.02 -27.88
N LYS A 311 30.92 0.09 -26.67
CA LYS A 311 32.04 0.98 -26.36
C LYS A 311 33.26 0.68 -27.22
N LYS A 312 33.59 -0.61 -27.36
CA LYS A 312 34.70 -1.06 -28.20
C LYS A 312 34.52 -0.63 -29.65
N TYR A 313 33.36 -0.87 -30.25
CA TYR A 313 33.10 -0.54 -31.64
C TYR A 313 33.00 0.97 -31.88
N ALA A 314 32.43 1.74 -30.95
CA ALA A 314 32.46 3.20 -31.03
C ALA A 314 33.91 3.73 -31.11
N SER A 315 34.82 3.16 -30.30
CA SER A 315 36.24 3.50 -30.36
C SER A 315 36.92 3.05 -31.65
N GLU A 316 36.58 1.86 -32.18
CA GLU A 316 37.15 1.36 -33.45
C GLU A 316 36.68 2.17 -34.68
N PHE A 317 35.52 2.82 -34.58
CA PHE A 317 34.98 3.70 -35.63
C PHE A 317 35.38 5.17 -35.49
N ASP A 318 36.35 5.46 -34.63
CA ASP A 318 36.90 6.81 -34.40
C ASP A 318 35.85 7.84 -33.90
N PHE A 319 34.94 7.38 -33.03
CA PHE A 319 34.04 8.28 -32.30
C PHE A 319 34.83 9.18 -31.35
N SER A 320 34.64 10.49 -31.46
CA SER A 320 35.42 11.48 -30.70
C SER A 320 34.61 12.58 -30.01
N SER A 321 33.31 12.72 -30.29
CA SER A 321 32.45 13.75 -29.66
C SER A 321 32.45 13.67 -28.13
N VAL A 322 32.54 12.46 -27.56
CA VAL A 322 32.52 12.24 -26.11
C VAL A 322 33.47 11.09 -25.74
N SER A 323 33.95 11.09 -24.50
CA SER A 323 34.68 9.95 -23.94
C SER A 323 33.86 8.66 -24.04
N VAL A 324 34.46 7.59 -24.53
CA VAL A 324 33.84 6.25 -24.62
C VAL A 324 33.37 5.73 -23.25
N ASN A 325 34.02 6.17 -22.16
CA ASN A 325 33.62 5.80 -20.80
C ASN A 325 32.28 6.43 -20.37
N ASP A 326 31.92 7.57 -20.98
CA ASP A 326 30.66 8.26 -20.70
C ASP A 326 29.49 7.68 -21.52
N LEU A 327 29.76 6.77 -22.46
CA LEU A 327 28.74 6.02 -23.18
C LEU A 327 28.18 4.92 -22.28
N SER A 328 26.90 4.60 -22.43
CA SER A 328 26.27 3.44 -21.80
C SER A 328 25.09 2.94 -22.62
N ILE A 329 24.60 1.74 -22.32
CA ILE A 329 23.31 1.27 -22.83
C ILE A 329 22.29 1.40 -21.70
N SER A 330 21.18 2.09 -21.97
CA SER A 330 20.13 2.23 -20.97
C SER A 330 19.49 0.89 -20.62
N LEU A 331 19.35 0.59 -19.33
CA LEU A 331 18.78 -0.68 -18.88
C LEU A 331 17.27 -0.77 -19.15
N ASP A 332 16.58 0.36 -19.32
CA ASP A 332 15.14 0.43 -19.55
C ASP A 332 14.77 0.43 -21.04
N LYS A 333 15.41 1.28 -21.85
CA LYS A 333 15.14 1.46 -23.28
C LYS A 333 16.03 0.61 -24.18
N TYR A 334 17.13 0.07 -23.64
CA TYR A 334 18.19 -0.62 -24.39
C TYR A 334 18.81 0.23 -25.50
N THR A 335 18.69 1.56 -25.42
CA THR A 335 19.27 2.49 -26.38
C THR A 335 20.58 3.09 -25.84
N PRO A 336 21.49 3.52 -26.72
CA PRO A 336 22.67 4.28 -26.33
C PRO A 336 22.33 5.55 -25.55
N THR A 337 23.11 5.84 -24.52
CA THR A 337 23.05 7.06 -23.73
C THR A 337 24.44 7.62 -23.48
N VAL A 338 24.52 8.93 -23.25
CA VAL A 338 25.73 9.65 -22.86
C VAL A 338 25.48 10.26 -21.48
N ARG A 339 26.26 9.88 -20.46
CA ARG A 339 26.09 10.36 -19.07
C ARG A 339 24.63 10.24 -18.56
N GLY A 340 23.92 9.21 -19.01
CA GLY A 340 22.51 8.97 -18.64
C GLY A 340 21.47 9.74 -19.46
N PHE A 341 21.87 10.56 -20.44
CA PHE A 341 20.96 11.25 -21.36
C PHE A 341 20.93 10.60 -22.74
N ASP A 342 19.80 10.73 -23.45
CA ASP A 342 19.70 10.26 -24.83
C ASP A 342 20.71 11.03 -25.71
N VAL A 343 21.39 10.33 -26.63
CA VAL A 343 22.50 10.82 -27.48
C VAL A 343 22.19 12.09 -28.31
N LYS A 344 20.93 12.52 -28.36
CA LYS A 344 20.40 13.50 -29.32
C LYS A 344 20.95 14.93 -29.20
N PHE A 345 21.73 15.28 -28.18
CA PHE A 345 22.03 16.68 -27.88
C PHE A 345 23.50 17.13 -28.01
N ASP A 346 24.49 16.23 -28.08
CA ASP A 346 25.92 16.60 -28.01
C ASP A 346 26.86 15.91 -29.03
N SER A 347 26.35 15.20 -30.04
CA SER A 347 27.20 14.52 -31.05
C SER A 347 27.13 15.14 -32.45
N SER A 348 28.26 15.17 -33.17
CA SER A 348 28.26 15.50 -34.60
C SER A 348 27.41 14.50 -35.41
N ALA A 349 26.94 14.90 -36.59
CA ALA A 349 26.12 14.04 -37.44
C ALA A 349 26.84 12.73 -37.87
N SER A 350 28.16 12.80 -38.08
CA SER A 350 29.01 11.64 -38.38
C SER A 350 29.15 10.72 -37.16
N ASP A 351 29.36 11.27 -35.96
CA ASP A 351 29.46 10.49 -34.74
C ASP A 351 28.14 9.84 -34.33
N HIS A 352 27.01 10.48 -34.62
CA HIS A 352 25.70 9.84 -34.45
C HIS A 352 25.58 8.56 -35.30
N ILE A 353 26.05 8.59 -36.55
CA ILE A 353 26.06 7.42 -37.43
C ILE A 353 27.05 6.35 -36.93
N ARG A 354 28.23 6.74 -36.45
CA ARG A 354 29.19 5.81 -35.84
C ARG A 354 28.60 5.10 -34.61
N LEU A 355 27.78 5.78 -33.81
CA LEU A 355 27.06 5.15 -32.71
C LEU A 355 25.97 4.19 -33.20
N ILE A 356 25.25 4.49 -34.29
CA ILE A 356 24.31 3.56 -34.90
C ILE A 356 25.04 2.28 -35.37
N TRP A 357 26.19 2.44 -36.03
CA TRP A 357 27.01 1.30 -36.45
C TRP A 357 27.46 0.45 -35.27
N ALA A 358 28.03 1.10 -34.25
CA ALA A 358 28.51 0.44 -33.05
C ALA A 358 27.37 -0.31 -32.35
N TYR A 359 26.18 0.29 -32.28
CA TYR A 359 24.98 -0.32 -31.70
C TYR A 359 24.51 -1.55 -32.48
N ILE A 360 24.33 -1.45 -33.80
CA ILE A 360 23.88 -2.57 -34.64
C ILE A 360 24.88 -3.73 -34.56
N CYS A 361 26.19 -3.44 -34.66
CA CYS A 361 27.21 -4.47 -34.65
C CYS A 361 27.35 -5.13 -33.26
N SER A 362 27.26 -4.34 -32.17
CA SER A 362 27.30 -4.88 -30.81
C SER A 362 26.06 -5.71 -30.48
N LEU A 363 24.89 -5.32 -30.99
CA LEU A 363 23.65 -6.07 -30.82
C LEU A 363 23.72 -7.41 -31.56
N ALA A 364 24.18 -7.39 -32.82
CA ALA A 364 24.39 -8.60 -33.60
C ALA A 364 25.42 -9.52 -32.95
N LYS A 365 26.56 -8.97 -32.52
CA LYS A 365 27.62 -9.74 -31.84
C LYS A 365 27.09 -10.42 -30.57
N THR A 366 26.42 -9.66 -29.71
CA THR A 366 25.90 -10.16 -28.43
C THR A 366 24.77 -11.15 -28.63
N GLY A 367 23.88 -10.89 -29.59
CA GLY A 367 22.81 -11.82 -29.97
C GLY A 367 23.37 -13.16 -30.43
N ILE A 368 24.43 -13.16 -31.25
CA ILE A 368 25.07 -14.40 -31.73
C ILE A 368 25.83 -15.12 -30.61
N THR A 369 26.55 -14.41 -29.74
CA THR A 369 27.38 -15.04 -28.69
C THR A 369 26.58 -15.56 -27.51
N LYS A 370 25.40 -15.00 -27.24
CA LYS A 370 24.57 -15.30 -26.07
C LYS A 370 23.29 -16.06 -26.39
N ASP A 371 23.21 -16.65 -27.58
CA ASP A 371 22.03 -17.38 -28.06
C ASP A 371 20.75 -16.52 -27.96
N GLY A 372 20.88 -15.27 -28.39
CA GLY A 372 19.79 -14.31 -28.47
C GLY A 372 18.99 -14.45 -29.77
N ASN A 373 17.86 -13.76 -29.84
CA ASN A 373 16.92 -13.86 -30.96
C ASN A 373 17.33 -13.03 -32.19
N HIS A 374 18.63 -12.82 -32.43
CA HIS A 374 19.08 -12.05 -33.59
C HIS A 374 18.84 -12.85 -34.88
N PRO A 375 18.27 -12.26 -35.94
CA PRO A 375 17.87 -13.00 -37.16
C PRO A 375 19.04 -13.51 -38.00
N GLY A 376 20.28 -13.23 -37.62
CA GLY A 376 21.48 -13.64 -38.37
C GLY A 376 21.66 -12.91 -39.70
N LEU A 377 20.99 -11.77 -39.90
CA LEU A 377 21.06 -10.93 -41.09
C LEU A 377 21.22 -9.45 -40.69
N ILE A 378 22.13 -8.75 -41.36
CA ILE A 378 22.29 -7.29 -41.29
C ILE A 378 22.19 -6.75 -42.72
N VAL A 379 21.38 -5.71 -42.92
CA VAL A 379 21.29 -4.99 -44.19
C VAL A 379 21.56 -3.52 -43.91
N LEU A 380 22.56 -2.95 -44.58
CA LEU A 380 22.92 -1.54 -44.50
C LEU A 380 22.75 -0.90 -45.88
N ASP A 381 21.93 0.14 -45.95
CA ASP A 381 21.75 0.95 -47.15
C ASP A 381 22.53 2.25 -47.00
N GLU A 382 23.57 2.42 -47.82
CA GLU A 382 24.47 3.57 -47.82
C GLU A 382 24.96 3.97 -46.42
N PRO A 383 25.70 3.10 -45.71
CA PRO A 383 26.11 3.41 -44.33
C PRO A 383 26.93 4.72 -44.22
N GLY A 384 27.57 5.19 -45.30
CA GLY A 384 28.44 6.37 -45.35
C GLY A 384 27.81 7.72 -45.75
N GLN A 385 26.48 7.90 -45.73
CA GLN A 385 25.77 9.07 -46.28
C GLN A 385 26.23 10.49 -45.83
N GLN A 386 26.91 10.65 -44.69
CA GLN A 386 27.30 11.96 -44.11
C GLN A 386 28.78 12.32 -44.28
N GLN A 387 29.37 12.07 -45.46
CA GLN A 387 30.81 12.29 -45.71
C GLN A 387 31.69 11.58 -44.67
N MET A 388 31.35 10.33 -44.34
CA MET A 388 32.11 9.59 -43.36
C MET A 388 33.52 9.30 -43.88
N ASP A 389 34.51 9.48 -43.01
CA ASP A 389 35.90 9.18 -43.30
C ASP A 389 36.09 7.73 -43.80
N MET A 390 36.95 7.56 -44.82
CA MET A 390 37.20 6.28 -45.47
C MET A 390 37.78 5.24 -44.49
N ASP A 391 38.58 5.67 -43.51
CA ASP A 391 39.14 4.76 -42.50
C ASP A 391 38.04 4.24 -41.56
N SER A 392 37.07 5.10 -41.19
CA SER A 392 35.89 4.69 -40.40
C SER A 392 35.03 3.66 -41.15
N GLN A 393 34.83 3.85 -42.47
CA GLN A 393 34.10 2.90 -43.31
C GLN A 393 34.86 1.58 -43.49
N GLY A 394 36.20 1.63 -43.65
CA GLY A 394 37.05 0.45 -43.70
C GLY A 394 36.99 -0.35 -42.39
N ALA A 395 37.00 0.32 -41.23
CA ALA A 395 36.82 -0.30 -39.93
C ALA A 395 35.45 -0.99 -39.80
N LEU A 396 34.38 -0.35 -40.27
CA LEU A 396 33.05 -0.94 -40.34
C LEU A 396 33.03 -2.22 -41.17
N TYR A 397 33.55 -2.18 -42.40
CA TYR A 397 33.57 -3.36 -43.28
C TYR A 397 34.40 -4.51 -42.70
N LYS A 398 35.54 -4.19 -42.08
CA LYS A 398 36.37 -5.18 -41.38
C LYS A 398 35.61 -5.84 -40.23
N LEU A 399 34.86 -5.05 -39.45
CA LEU A 399 34.05 -5.59 -38.36
C LEU A 399 32.92 -6.49 -38.88
N LEU A 400 32.17 -5.99 -39.87
CA LEU A 400 31.03 -6.72 -40.47
C LEU A 400 31.47 -8.06 -41.07
N ALA A 401 32.59 -8.10 -41.78
CA ALA A 401 33.15 -9.33 -42.35
C ALA A 401 33.55 -10.37 -41.28
N GLY A 402 33.81 -9.94 -40.05
CA GLY A 402 34.14 -10.82 -38.91
C GLY A 402 32.93 -11.31 -38.12
N LEU A 403 31.72 -10.83 -38.41
CA LEU A 403 30.50 -11.28 -37.74
C LEU A 403 30.03 -12.62 -38.31
N LYS A 404 29.57 -13.52 -37.44
CA LYS A 404 28.99 -14.82 -37.84
C LYS A 404 27.51 -14.65 -38.25
N CYS A 405 27.23 -13.73 -39.16
CA CYS A 405 25.90 -13.47 -39.73
C CYS A 405 26.02 -13.07 -41.20
N GLN A 406 24.92 -13.18 -41.95
CA GLN A 406 24.86 -12.64 -43.31
C GLN A 406 24.81 -11.12 -43.24
N VAL A 407 25.67 -10.44 -44.01
CA VAL A 407 25.70 -8.98 -44.10
C VAL A 407 25.56 -8.57 -45.55
N LEU A 408 24.62 -7.67 -45.83
CA LEU A 408 24.42 -7.03 -47.12
C LEU A 408 24.64 -5.53 -46.95
N VAL A 409 25.52 -4.95 -47.77
CA VAL A 409 25.78 -3.52 -47.78
C VAL A 409 25.54 -2.99 -49.19
N ALA A 410 24.63 -2.03 -49.32
CA ALA A 410 24.50 -1.22 -50.53
C ALA A 410 25.31 0.06 -50.35
N SER A 411 26.11 0.42 -51.35
CA SER A 411 26.95 1.62 -51.30
C SER A 411 27.15 2.21 -52.70
N SER A 412 27.21 3.52 -52.75
CA SER A 412 27.45 4.35 -53.93
C SER A 412 28.94 4.62 -54.20
N LEU A 413 29.83 4.07 -53.36
CA LEU A 413 31.27 4.13 -53.57
C LEU A 413 31.67 3.44 -54.88
N LYS A 414 32.74 3.93 -55.51
CA LYS A 414 33.25 3.31 -56.73
C LYS A 414 33.78 1.91 -56.42
N PRO A 415 33.69 0.94 -57.36
CA PRO A 415 34.23 -0.40 -57.15
C PRO A 415 35.70 -0.42 -56.72
N SER A 416 36.53 0.50 -57.24
CA SER A 416 37.93 0.64 -56.84
C SER A 416 38.12 1.08 -55.39
N GLU A 417 37.23 1.92 -54.85
CA GLU A 417 37.26 2.38 -53.46
C GLU A 417 36.86 1.24 -52.52
N ILE A 418 35.78 0.51 -52.85
CA ILE A 418 35.34 -0.67 -52.08
C ILE A 418 36.44 -1.74 -52.09
N GLN A 419 37.03 -2.02 -53.24
CA GLN A 419 38.15 -2.97 -53.33
C GLN A 419 39.32 -2.54 -52.45
N ASN A 420 39.65 -1.24 -52.39
CA ASN A 420 40.71 -0.73 -51.53
C ASN A 420 40.41 -0.91 -50.04
N LEU A 421 39.18 -0.63 -49.62
CA LEU A 421 38.75 -0.80 -48.23
C LEU A 421 38.64 -2.27 -47.79
N THR A 422 38.52 -3.20 -48.75
CA THR A 422 38.21 -4.61 -48.49
C THR A 422 39.27 -5.60 -48.99
N ARG A 423 40.48 -5.15 -49.38
CA ARG A 423 41.53 -5.97 -50.04
C ARG A 423 41.87 -7.29 -49.36
N GLU A 424 41.65 -7.42 -48.05
CA GLU A 424 41.97 -8.62 -47.25
C GLU A 424 40.75 -9.21 -46.53
N LEU A 425 39.54 -8.78 -46.89
CA LEU A 425 38.32 -9.23 -46.25
C LEU A 425 37.60 -10.29 -47.10
N PRO A 426 36.97 -11.30 -46.48
CA PRO A 426 36.19 -12.30 -47.18
C PRO A 426 34.83 -11.73 -47.62
N VAL A 427 34.84 -10.82 -48.59
CA VAL A 427 33.65 -10.14 -49.12
C VAL A 427 33.39 -10.49 -50.58
N ASN A 428 32.12 -10.48 -50.98
CA ASN A 428 31.72 -10.56 -52.38
C ASN A 428 31.24 -9.18 -52.85
N ILE A 429 31.82 -8.67 -53.93
CA ILE A 429 31.49 -7.35 -54.49
C ILE A 429 30.66 -7.58 -55.75
N ILE A 430 29.46 -7.03 -55.77
CA ILE A 430 28.55 -7.07 -56.93
C ILE A 430 28.41 -5.65 -57.45
N ASP A 431 29.00 -5.38 -58.61
CA ASP A 431 28.79 -4.13 -59.35
C ASP A 431 27.56 -4.29 -60.25
N LEU A 432 26.55 -3.47 -60.01
CA LEU A 432 25.28 -3.50 -60.73
C LEU A 432 25.30 -2.58 -61.96
N GLY A 433 26.30 -1.72 -62.12
CA GLY A 433 26.36 -0.72 -63.19
C GLY A 433 25.09 0.14 -63.23
N GLU A 434 24.40 0.13 -64.37
CA GLU A 434 23.12 0.83 -64.58
C GLU A 434 21.88 -0.03 -64.28
N GLU A 435 22.06 -1.29 -63.85
CA GLU A 435 20.96 -2.20 -63.59
C GLU A 435 20.39 -2.05 -62.17
N PHE A 436 19.08 -2.24 -62.02
CA PHE A 436 18.43 -2.29 -60.71
C PHE A 436 18.50 -3.71 -60.10
N ILE A 437 18.71 -3.78 -58.78
CA ILE A 437 18.64 -5.04 -58.01
C ILE A 437 17.29 -5.73 -58.19
N ILE A 438 16.22 -4.92 -58.18
CA ILE A 438 14.84 -5.39 -58.38
C ILE A 438 14.49 -5.19 -59.85
N LYS A 439 14.44 -6.29 -60.60
CA LYS A 439 14.00 -6.30 -62.00
C LYS A 439 12.50 -6.59 -62.09
N PRO A 440 11.77 -5.95 -63.01
CA PRO A 440 10.37 -6.31 -63.26
C PRO A 440 10.30 -7.79 -63.66
N LEU A 441 9.32 -8.51 -63.11
CA LEU A 441 9.02 -9.87 -63.56
C LEU A 441 8.69 -9.80 -65.06
N GLN A 442 9.55 -10.40 -65.89
CA GLN A 442 9.24 -10.62 -67.30
C GLN A 442 8.03 -11.57 -67.32
N ARG A 443 6.91 -11.08 -67.84
CA ARG A 443 5.69 -11.87 -68.05
C ARG A 443 5.81 -12.75 -69.27
#